data_AF-U4UHN7-F1
#
_entry.id   AF-U4UHN7-F1
#
_cell.length_a   1.000
_cell.length_b   1.000
_cell.length_c   1.000
_cell.angle_alpha   90.00
_cell.angle_beta   90.00
_cell.angle_gamma   90.00
#
_symmetry.space_group_name_H-M   'P 1'
#
loop_
_entity.id
_entity.type
_entity.pdbx_description
1 polymer ?
#
loop_
_entity_poly.entity_id
_entity_poly.type
_entity_poly.pdbx_seq_one_letter_code
_entity_poly.pdbx_strand_id
1 'polypeptide(L)'
;MFVVLSRILNILHPFFVEVYFIDYGNKDIVPSDNIRSLQTFPTSFISIPPLSTGFIIAEAHCPAPGVYRVPCSCGRAYIGTTKRSINTRITEHKRSCRLGQTEKSAVAEHALLDGHQIRFDEVDILHQSERYYPRLTREAIEIFKHQNNFNRKEEITALNPDWKRVFRQTACAPKRWNPHA
;
A
#
# COMPACT_ATOMS: atom_id res chain seq x y z
N MET A 1 32.50 -10.09 26.55
CA MET A 1 31.47 -10.88 25.84
C MET A 1 30.13 -10.51 26.44
N PHE A 2 29.27 -9.81 25.69
CA PHE A 2 27.94 -9.44 26.18
C PHE A 2 27.03 -10.67 26.05
N VAL A 3 26.36 -11.06 27.14
CA VAL A 3 25.37 -12.13 27.13
C VAL A 3 24.01 -11.45 27.07
N VAL A 4 23.19 -11.86 26.10
CA VAL A 4 21.86 -11.31 25.86
C VAL A 4 20.83 -12.42 26.00
N LEU A 5 19.65 -12.12 26.54
CA LEU A 5 18.60 -13.12 26.70
C LEU A 5 17.88 -13.29 25.36
N SER A 6 17.73 -14.54 24.92
CA SER A 6 17.04 -14.85 23.69
C SER A 6 16.12 -16.06 23.84
N ARG A 7 15.06 -16.07 23.04
CA ARG A 7 14.14 -17.19 22.89
C ARG A 7 14.36 -17.83 21.52
N ILE A 8 14.58 -19.14 21.49
CA ILE A 8 14.66 -19.90 20.24
C ILE A 8 13.28 -19.91 19.59
N LEU A 9 13.20 -19.47 18.34
CA LEU A 9 11.98 -19.49 17.54
C LEU A 9 11.92 -20.73 16.66
N ASN A 10 12.96 -20.93 15.83
CA ASN A 10 13.05 -22.03 14.88
C ASN A 10 14.49 -22.55 14.77
N ILE A 11 14.62 -23.83 14.47
CA ILE A 11 15.89 -24.46 14.11
C ILE A 11 15.89 -24.62 12.59
N LEU A 12 16.65 -23.78 11.89
CA LEU A 12 16.67 -23.78 10.41
C LEU A 12 17.62 -24.86 9.88
N HIS A 13 18.79 -24.97 10.51
CA HIS A 13 19.84 -25.93 10.17
C HIS A 13 20.50 -26.39 11.47
N PRO A 14 21.10 -27.59 11.54
CA PRO A 14 21.82 -28.04 12.75
C PRO A 14 22.90 -27.07 13.27
N PHE A 15 23.34 -26.10 12.47
CA PHE A 15 24.30 -25.06 12.86
C PHE A 15 23.70 -23.67 13.07
N PHE A 16 22.46 -23.42 12.66
CA PHE A 16 21.86 -22.09 12.66
C PHE A 16 20.46 -22.11 13.25
N VAL A 17 20.25 -21.20 14.22
CA VAL A 17 19.02 -21.10 14.98
C VAL A 17 18.49 -19.67 14.84
N GLU A 18 17.21 -19.55 14.52
CA GLU A 18 16.49 -18.28 14.57
C GLU A 18 16.14 -17.98 16.04
N VAL A 19 16.62 -16.85 16.54
CA VAL A 19 16.41 -16.40 17.92
C VAL A 19 15.70 -15.05 17.94
N TYR A 20 14.90 -14.83 18.98
CA TYR A 20 14.31 -13.54 19.32
C TYR A 20 15.00 -13.00 20.56
N PHE A 21 15.63 -11.84 20.46
CA PHE A 21 16.28 -11.20 21.61
C PHE A 21 15.25 -10.50 22.48
N ILE A 22 15.12 -10.94 23.73
CA ILE A 22 14.10 -10.49 24.67
C ILE A 22 14.34 -9.03 25.08
N ASP A 23 15.62 -8.64 25.18
CA ASP A 23 16.04 -7.31 25.60
C ASP A 23 15.85 -6.24 24.52
N TYR A 24 15.88 -6.63 23.24
CA TYR A 24 15.94 -5.71 22.09
C TYR A 24 14.74 -5.82 21.15
N GLY A 25 14.03 -6.95 21.17
CA GLY A 25 12.84 -7.17 20.36
C GLY A 25 13.10 -7.47 18.88
N ASN A 26 14.36 -7.59 18.47
CA ASN A 26 14.75 -8.02 17.14
C ASN A 26 14.89 -9.55 17.05
N LYS A 27 14.76 -10.07 15.83
CA LYS A 27 15.08 -11.46 15.48
C LYS A 27 16.41 -11.51 14.76
N ASP A 28 17.15 -12.58 14.93
CA ASP A 28 18.38 -12.83 14.20
C ASP A 28 18.65 -14.32 14.05
N ILE A 29 19.56 -14.67 13.14
CA ILE A 29 20.02 -16.03 12.93
C ILE A 29 21.42 -16.14 13.53
N VAL A 30 21.55 -16.95 14.58
CA VAL A 30 22.82 -17.14 15.28
C VAL A 30 23.31 -18.57 15.13
N PRO A 31 24.65 -18.78 15.07
CA PRO A 31 25.23 -20.11 15.16
C PRO A 31 24.83 -20.81 16.46
N SER A 32 24.54 -22.11 16.40
CA SER A 32 24.17 -22.92 17.57
C SER A 32 25.24 -22.92 18.66
N ASP A 33 26.52 -22.83 18.27
CA ASP A 33 27.68 -22.81 19.18
C ASP A 33 27.69 -21.59 20.11
N ASN A 34 26.99 -20.51 19.72
CA ASN A 34 26.89 -19.28 20.50
C ASN A 34 25.75 -19.30 21.52
N ILE A 35 24.94 -20.36 21.56
CA ILE A 35 23.78 -20.48 22.46
C ILE A 35 24.17 -21.30 23.70
N ARG A 36 23.87 -20.76 24.89
CA ARG A 36 24.09 -21.45 26.17
C ARG A 36 22.76 -21.59 26.92
N SER A 37 22.55 -22.72 27.59
CA SER A 37 21.34 -22.96 28.38
C SER A 37 21.28 -22.02 29.58
N LEU A 38 20.11 -21.39 29.78
CA LEU A 38 19.85 -20.52 30.92
C LEU A 38 19.82 -21.27 32.26
N GLN A 39 19.65 -22.60 32.25
CA GLN A 39 19.62 -23.43 33.46
C GLN A 39 20.95 -23.43 34.23
N THR A 40 22.05 -23.03 33.57
CA THR A 40 23.39 -22.98 34.17
C THR A 40 23.70 -21.62 34.82
N PHE A 41 22.81 -20.63 34.68
CA PHE A 41 23.03 -19.27 35.18
C PHE A 41 22.17 -18.98 36.43
N PRO A 42 22.64 -18.10 37.34
CA PRO A 42 21.89 -17.75 38.53
C PRO A 42 20.53 -17.13 38.19
N THR A 43 19.51 -17.51 38.95
CA THR A 43 18.09 -17.12 38.77
C THR A 43 17.84 -15.61 38.79
N SER A 44 18.79 -14.81 39.28
CA SER A 44 18.73 -13.34 39.24
C SER A 44 18.63 -12.77 37.83
N PHE A 45 19.17 -13.45 36.80
CA PHE A 45 19.07 -13.00 35.40
C PHE A 45 17.68 -13.23 34.79
N ILE A 46 16.89 -14.17 35.32
CA ILE A 46 15.56 -14.53 34.82
C ILE A 46 14.48 -13.57 35.37
N SER A 47 14.78 -12.87 36.47
CA SER A 47 13.83 -11.97 37.14
C SER A 47 13.68 -10.60 36.46
N ILE A 48 14.47 -10.29 35.43
CA ILE A 48 14.37 -9.02 34.72
C ILE A 48 13.22 -9.13 33.69
N PRO A 49 12.19 -8.26 33.76
CA PRO A 49 11.12 -8.27 32.78
C PRO A 49 11.68 -7.95 31.37
N PRO A 50 11.07 -8.48 30.31
CA PRO A 50 11.49 -8.18 28.94
C PRO A 50 11.53 -6.66 28.70
N LEU A 51 12.70 -6.14 28.35
CA LEU A 51 12.92 -4.70 28.14
C LEU A 51 12.34 -4.21 26.81
N SER A 52 12.09 -5.11 25.86
CA SER A 52 11.43 -4.79 24.60
C SER A 52 9.93 -5.08 24.67
N THR A 53 9.11 -4.06 24.49
CA THR A 53 7.67 -4.20 24.25
C THR A 53 7.39 -3.75 22.82
N GLY A 54 6.86 -4.65 21.99
CA GLY A 54 6.42 -4.28 20.65
C GLY A 54 5.20 -3.37 20.74
N PHE A 55 5.28 -2.18 20.14
CA PHE A 55 4.13 -1.30 19.95
C PHE A 55 3.70 -1.32 18.48
N ILE A 56 2.41 -1.53 18.23
CA ILE A 56 1.81 -1.29 16.93
C ILE A 56 1.51 0.20 16.85
N ILE A 57 2.08 0.92 15.89
CA ILE A 57 1.56 2.25 15.56
C ILE A 57 0.23 2.03 14.85
N ALA A 58 -0.88 2.23 15.56
CA ALA A 58 -2.24 1.98 15.08
C ALA A 58 -2.57 2.73 13.76
N GLU A 59 -1.82 3.78 13.44
CA GLU A 59 -2.02 4.64 12.27
C GLU A 59 -0.76 4.82 11.40
N ALA A 60 0.16 3.86 11.38
CA ALA A 60 1.27 3.88 10.43
C ALA A 60 0.77 3.52 9.02
N HIS A 61 0.25 4.52 8.30
CA HIS A 61 0.04 4.40 6.86
C HIS A 61 1.39 4.34 6.16
N CYS A 62 1.83 3.12 5.82
CA CYS A 62 3.00 2.94 4.98
C CYS A 62 2.76 3.70 3.65
N PRO A 63 3.65 4.62 3.25
CA PRO A 63 3.47 5.43 2.05
C PRO A 63 3.66 4.58 0.79
N ALA A 64 2.65 3.76 0.46
CA ALA A 64 2.71 2.84 -0.66
C ALA A 64 2.41 3.56 -1.99
N PRO A 65 3.29 3.45 -3.00
CA PRO A 65 2.99 3.86 -4.36
C PRO A 65 1.88 2.98 -4.94
N GLY A 66 1.03 3.53 -5.80
CA GLY A 66 -0.12 2.79 -6.29
C GLY A 66 -0.97 3.50 -7.32
N VAL A 67 -2.06 2.81 -7.69
CA VAL A 67 -3.16 3.29 -8.52
C VAL A 67 -4.37 3.48 -7.62
N TYR A 68 -5.01 4.63 -7.75
CA TYR A 68 -6.15 5.03 -6.92
C TYR A 68 -7.26 5.60 -7.78
N ARG A 69 -8.46 5.64 -7.21
CA ARG A 69 -9.67 6.20 -7.81
C ARG A 69 -10.24 7.28 -6.90
N VAL A 70 -10.49 8.46 -7.47
CA VAL A 70 -11.12 9.58 -6.78
C VAL A 70 -12.52 9.80 -7.37
N PRO A 71 -13.59 9.47 -6.64
CA PRO A 71 -14.95 9.69 -7.11
C PRO A 71 -15.34 11.17 -7.06
N CYS A 72 -16.25 11.55 -7.96
CA CYS A 72 -16.92 12.84 -7.97
C CYS A 72 -18.41 12.66 -7.70
N SER A 73 -19.03 13.69 -7.14
CA SER A 73 -20.49 13.77 -6.94
C SER A 73 -21.31 13.57 -8.22
N CYS A 74 -20.75 13.86 -9.40
CA CYS A 74 -21.41 13.65 -10.68
C CYS A 74 -21.42 12.18 -11.18
N GLY A 75 -20.92 11.22 -10.38
CA GLY A 75 -20.84 9.80 -10.74
C GLY A 75 -19.65 9.43 -11.62
N ARG A 76 -18.89 10.42 -12.14
CA ARG A 76 -17.61 10.18 -12.80
C ARG A 76 -16.48 10.02 -11.77
N ALA A 77 -15.37 9.40 -12.16
CA ALA A 77 -14.20 9.24 -11.30
C ALA A 77 -12.88 9.56 -12.02
N TYR A 78 -11.89 10.03 -11.29
CA TYR A 78 -10.51 10.14 -11.76
C TYR A 78 -9.74 8.91 -11.33
N ILE A 79 -8.97 8.33 -12.24
CA ILE A 79 -8.08 7.22 -11.93
C ILE A 79 -6.66 7.68 -12.20
N GLY A 80 -5.81 7.62 -11.19
CA GLY A 80 -4.44 8.11 -11.32
C GLY A 80 -3.44 7.19 -10.65
N THR A 81 -2.18 7.32 -11.06
CA THR A 81 -1.05 6.71 -10.38
C THR A 81 -0.23 7.71 -9.58
N THR A 82 0.49 7.21 -8.57
CA THR A 82 1.51 7.99 -7.87
C THR A 82 2.71 7.11 -7.51
N LYS A 83 3.91 7.71 -7.61
CA LYS A 83 5.16 7.16 -7.07
C LYS A 83 5.29 7.43 -5.57
N ARG A 84 4.64 8.49 -5.06
CA ARG A 84 4.57 8.79 -3.63
C ARG A 84 3.41 8.02 -3.00
N SER A 85 3.16 8.22 -1.72
CA SER A 85 1.92 7.74 -1.11
C SER A 85 0.69 8.32 -1.81
N ILE A 86 -0.39 7.54 -1.85
CA ILE A 86 -1.69 7.97 -2.36
C ILE A 86 -2.21 9.18 -1.56
N ASN A 87 -2.03 9.18 -0.23
CA ASN A 87 -2.46 10.30 0.62
C ASN A 87 -1.74 11.62 0.29
N THR A 88 -0.43 11.57 0.03
CA THR A 88 0.33 12.74 -0.45
C THR A 88 -0.25 13.24 -1.77
N ARG A 89 -0.62 12.34 -2.69
CA ARG A 89 -1.20 12.74 -3.97
C ARG A 89 -2.60 13.35 -3.82
N ILE A 90 -3.42 12.84 -2.90
CA ILE A 90 -4.73 13.41 -2.57
C ILE A 90 -4.58 14.83 -2.02
N THR A 91 -3.65 15.06 -1.10
CA THR A 91 -3.41 16.41 -0.54
C THR A 91 -2.91 17.40 -1.58
N GLU A 92 -2.07 16.96 -2.53
CA GLU A 92 -1.70 17.74 -3.71
C GLU A 92 -2.94 18.12 -4.55
N HIS A 93 -3.83 17.17 -4.83
CA HIS A 93 -5.07 17.45 -5.56
C HIS A 93 -5.99 18.43 -4.82
N LYS A 94 -6.18 18.27 -3.50
CA LYS A 94 -6.93 19.22 -2.65
C LYS A 94 -6.33 20.62 -2.76
N ARG A 95 -4.99 20.74 -2.69
CA ARG A 95 -4.29 22.01 -2.84
C ARG A 95 -4.48 22.62 -4.24
N SER A 96 -4.37 21.83 -5.30
CA SER A 96 -4.58 22.31 -6.68
C SER A 96 -6.01 22.80 -6.90
N CYS A 97 -7.02 22.12 -6.34
CA CYS A 97 -8.42 22.58 -6.39
C CYS A 97 -8.58 23.92 -5.67
N ARG A 98 -7.99 24.06 -4.48
CA ARG A 98 -8.04 25.31 -3.70
C ARG A 98 -7.34 26.48 -4.37
N LEU A 99 -6.21 26.23 -5.05
CA LEU A 99 -5.44 27.25 -5.75
C LEU A 99 -5.90 27.49 -7.20
N GLY A 100 -6.87 26.72 -7.67
CA GLY A 100 -7.37 26.76 -9.04
C GLY A 100 -6.35 26.42 -10.13
N GLN A 101 -5.40 25.54 -9.82
CA GLN A 101 -4.35 25.11 -10.75
C GLN A 101 -4.87 24.01 -11.69
N THR A 102 -5.73 24.39 -12.63
CA THR A 102 -6.35 23.47 -13.59
C THR A 102 -5.30 22.82 -14.49
N GLU A 103 -4.23 23.53 -14.85
CA GLU A 103 -3.17 23.03 -15.73
C GLU A 103 -2.43 21.83 -15.14
N LYS A 104 -2.29 21.77 -13.80
CA LYS A 104 -1.54 20.73 -13.08
C LYS A 104 -2.37 19.52 -12.68
N SER A 105 -3.69 19.62 -12.69
CA SER A 105 -4.55 18.57 -12.16
C SER A 105 -5.87 18.48 -12.90
N ALA A 106 -6.11 17.33 -13.53
CA ALA A 106 -7.42 16.98 -14.11
C ALA A 106 -8.56 17.04 -13.06
N VAL A 107 -8.25 16.70 -11.80
CA VAL A 107 -9.19 16.83 -10.68
C VAL A 107 -9.57 18.28 -10.41
N ALA A 108 -8.60 19.20 -10.41
CA ALA A 108 -8.87 20.63 -10.22
C ALA A 108 -9.61 21.23 -11.42
N GLU A 109 -9.22 20.85 -12.63
CA GLU A 109 -9.89 21.22 -13.88
C GLU A 109 -11.37 20.81 -13.86
N HIS A 110 -11.66 19.54 -13.56
CA HIS A 110 -13.02 19.03 -13.46
C HIS A 110 -13.83 19.70 -12.33
N ALA A 111 -13.22 19.89 -11.16
CA ALA A 111 -13.90 20.53 -10.02
C ALA A 111 -14.27 22.00 -10.32
N LEU A 112 -13.38 22.74 -10.97
CA LEU A 112 -13.59 24.16 -11.25
C LEU A 112 -14.47 24.43 -12.47
N LEU A 113 -14.26 23.69 -13.57
CA LEU A 113 -14.99 23.93 -14.82
C LEU A 113 -16.43 23.44 -14.72
N ASP A 114 -16.64 22.25 -14.16
CA ASP A 114 -17.98 21.65 -14.05
C ASP A 114 -18.68 22.04 -12.73
N GLY A 115 -18.00 22.74 -11.82
CA GLY A 115 -18.54 23.14 -10.51
C GLY A 115 -18.87 21.94 -9.59
N HIS A 116 -18.28 20.77 -9.86
CA HIS A 116 -18.60 19.56 -9.12
C HIS A 116 -17.75 19.36 -7.87
N GLN A 117 -18.35 18.74 -6.86
CA GLN A 117 -17.66 18.39 -5.62
C GLN A 117 -16.93 17.04 -5.77
N ILE A 118 -15.62 17.05 -5.57
CA ILE A 118 -14.77 15.87 -5.51
C ILE A 118 -14.85 15.25 -4.11
N ARG A 119 -15.08 13.94 -4.04
CA ARG A 119 -15.21 13.20 -2.79
C ARG A 119 -13.86 12.62 -2.38
N PHE A 120 -13.02 13.45 -1.78
CA PHE A 120 -11.69 13.04 -1.35
C PHE A 120 -11.67 12.08 -0.15
N ASP A 121 -12.80 11.90 0.54
CA ASP A 121 -12.92 11.00 1.69
C ASP A 121 -13.33 9.57 1.24
N GLU A 122 -13.76 9.41 -0.01
CA GLU A 122 -14.18 8.14 -0.62
C GLU A 122 -13.13 7.63 -1.63
N VAL A 123 -11.84 7.86 -1.38
CA VAL A 123 -10.78 7.44 -2.31
C VAL A 123 -10.53 5.93 -2.21
N ASP A 124 -10.64 5.24 -3.34
CA ASP A 124 -10.38 3.80 -3.41
C ASP A 124 -8.94 3.53 -3.84
N ILE A 125 -8.28 2.60 -3.15
CA ILE A 125 -6.98 2.08 -3.56
C ILE A 125 -7.21 0.87 -4.47
N LEU A 126 -6.95 1.02 -5.77
CA LEU A 126 -7.17 -0.04 -6.76
C LEU A 126 -6.02 -1.05 -6.80
N HIS A 127 -4.80 -0.56 -6.63
CA HIS A 127 -3.60 -1.41 -6.64
C HIS A 127 -2.42 -0.70 -5.97
N GLN A 128 -1.60 -1.45 -5.23
CA GLN A 128 -0.34 -0.95 -4.67
C GLN A 128 0.83 -1.66 -5.36
N SER A 129 1.77 -0.87 -5.89
CA SER A 129 2.97 -1.39 -6.57
C SER A 129 4.04 -0.32 -6.64
N GLU A 130 5.23 -0.62 -6.11
CA GLU A 130 6.41 0.24 -6.25
C GLU A 130 6.97 0.23 -7.68
N ARG A 131 6.81 -0.89 -8.39
CA ARG A 131 7.32 -1.08 -9.75
C ARG A 131 6.60 -0.16 -10.73
N TYR A 132 7.39 0.56 -11.54
CA TYR A 132 6.90 1.59 -12.48
C TYR A 132 5.99 1.04 -13.59
N TYR A 133 6.50 0.10 -14.41
CA TYR A 133 5.74 -0.42 -15.55
C TYR A 133 4.44 -1.14 -15.16
N PRO A 134 4.43 -2.07 -14.17
CA PRO A 134 3.19 -2.72 -13.75
C PRO A 134 2.13 -1.72 -13.29
N ARG A 135 2.56 -0.65 -12.61
CA ARG A 135 1.67 0.39 -12.12
C ARG A 135 1.05 1.20 -13.26
N LEU A 136 1.82 1.57 -14.28
CA LEU A 136 1.30 2.25 -15.48
C LEU A 136 0.35 1.36 -16.29
N THR A 137 0.72 0.09 -16.49
CA THR A 137 -0.15 -0.88 -17.17
C THR A 137 -1.47 -1.03 -16.40
N ARG A 138 -1.42 -1.08 -15.07
CA ARG A 138 -2.62 -1.19 -14.24
C ARG A 138 -3.49 0.05 -14.34
N GLU A 139 -2.92 1.25 -14.26
CA GLU A 139 -3.64 2.51 -14.45
C GLU A 139 -4.38 2.53 -15.79
N ALA A 140 -3.69 2.21 -16.89
CA ALA A 140 -4.30 2.19 -18.22
C ALA A 140 -5.46 1.18 -18.32
N ILE A 141 -5.33 0.01 -17.68
CA ILE A 141 -6.41 -1.00 -17.60
C ILE A 141 -7.60 -0.46 -16.79
N GLU A 142 -7.35 0.16 -15.65
CA GLU A 142 -8.42 0.68 -14.79
C GLU A 142 -9.16 1.87 -15.45
N ILE A 143 -8.44 2.77 -16.12
CA ILE A 143 -9.04 3.84 -16.93
C ILE A 143 -9.94 3.24 -18.03
N PHE A 144 -9.46 2.19 -18.71
CA PHE A 144 -10.24 1.53 -19.77
C PHE A 144 -11.52 0.86 -19.25
N LYS A 145 -11.47 0.27 -18.05
CA LYS A 145 -12.64 -0.36 -17.42
C LYS A 145 -13.70 0.64 -17.01
N HIS A 146 -13.31 1.84 -16.58
CA HIS A 146 -14.21 2.86 -16.09
C HIS A 146 -14.52 3.88 -17.19
N GLN A 147 -15.51 3.60 -18.04
CA GLN A 147 -15.90 4.49 -19.14
C GLN A 147 -16.35 5.88 -18.65
N ASN A 148 -16.90 5.97 -17.43
CA ASN A 148 -17.31 7.21 -16.78
C ASN A 148 -16.15 7.85 -16.00
N ASN A 149 -15.01 8.05 -16.64
CA ASN A 149 -13.88 8.77 -16.05
C ASN A 149 -13.78 10.22 -16.58
N PHE A 150 -13.12 11.09 -15.81
CA PHE A 150 -12.80 12.46 -16.23
C PHE A 150 -11.28 12.68 -16.37
N ASN A 151 -10.55 11.62 -16.68
CA ASN A 151 -9.14 11.70 -17.03
C ASN A 151 -8.94 12.49 -18.32
N ARG A 152 -7.73 13.06 -18.49
CA ARG A 152 -7.39 13.78 -19.72
C ARG A 152 -7.28 12.82 -20.90
N LYS A 153 -7.61 13.28 -22.11
CA LYS A 153 -7.65 12.41 -23.31
C LYS A 153 -6.29 11.77 -23.60
N GLU A 154 -5.20 12.47 -23.30
CA GLU A 154 -3.83 11.98 -23.47
C GLU A 154 -3.54 10.78 -22.53
N GLU A 155 -4.14 10.76 -21.33
CA GLU A 155 -3.98 9.69 -20.34
C GLU A 155 -4.73 8.42 -20.75
N ILE A 156 -5.88 8.56 -21.43
CA ILE A 156 -6.74 7.45 -21.87
C ILE A 156 -6.10 6.64 -23.02
N THR A 157 -5.24 7.27 -23.82
CA THR A 157 -4.58 6.62 -24.96
C THR A 157 -3.41 5.69 -24.61
N ALA A 158 -3.01 5.59 -23.34
CA ALA A 158 -1.83 4.84 -22.92
C ALA A 158 -1.91 3.31 -23.10
N LEU A 159 -3.11 2.73 -23.24
CA LEU A 159 -3.25 1.28 -23.41
C LEU A 159 -3.03 0.87 -24.88
N ASN A 160 -2.14 -0.10 -25.12
CA ASN A 160 -1.89 -0.65 -26.46
C ASN A 160 -3.22 -1.19 -27.07
N PRO A 161 -3.52 -0.85 -28.35
CA PRO A 161 -4.72 -1.29 -29.06
C PRO A 161 -5.02 -2.80 -28.99
N ASP A 162 -4.01 -3.66 -29.00
CA ASP A 162 -4.18 -5.11 -28.93
C ASP A 162 -4.85 -5.53 -27.62
N TRP A 163 -4.42 -4.91 -26.52
CA TRP A 163 -5.01 -5.12 -25.19
C TRP A 163 -6.45 -4.60 -25.13
N LYS A 164 -6.78 -3.51 -25.82
CA LYS A 164 -8.17 -3.01 -25.91
C LYS A 164 -9.11 -4.03 -26.55
N ARG A 165 -8.61 -4.87 -27.48
CA ARG A 165 -9.41 -5.94 -28.09
C ARG A 165 -9.67 -7.06 -27.08
N VAL A 166 -8.63 -7.49 -26.36
CA VAL A 166 -8.73 -8.54 -25.33
C VAL A 166 -9.66 -8.13 -24.19
N PHE A 167 -9.58 -6.89 -23.70
CA PHE A 167 -10.45 -6.42 -22.61
C PHE A 167 -11.91 -6.22 -23.04
N ARG A 168 -12.19 -5.87 -24.29
CA ARG A 168 -13.57 -5.83 -24.82
C ARG A 168 -14.21 -7.21 -24.89
N GLN A 169 -13.40 -8.24 -25.13
CA GLN A 169 -13.87 -9.63 -25.22
C GLN A 169 -14.06 -10.29 -23.84
N THR A 170 -13.41 -9.76 -22.80
CA THR A 170 -13.41 -10.33 -21.43
C THR A 170 -14.30 -9.56 -20.45
N ALA A 171 -15.20 -8.70 -20.92
CA ALA A 171 -16.26 -8.12 -20.11
C ALA A 171 -17.26 -9.22 -19.68
N CYS A 172 -16.82 -10.10 -18.78
CA CYS A 172 -17.68 -11.01 -18.06
C CYS A 172 -18.62 -10.18 -17.17
N ALA A 173 -19.87 -10.62 -17.12
CA ALA A 173 -20.96 -10.01 -16.40
C ALA A 173 -20.55 -9.53 -14.99
N PRO A 174 -21.10 -8.39 -14.51
CA PRO A 174 -20.81 -7.91 -13.17
C PRO A 174 -21.08 -9.02 -12.16
N LYS A 175 -20.12 -9.30 -11.28
CA LYS A 175 -20.34 -10.20 -10.14
C LYS A 175 -21.48 -9.61 -9.32
N ARG A 176 -22.65 -10.23 -9.36
CA ARG A 176 -23.72 -9.98 -8.39
C ARG A 176 -23.17 -10.34 -7.02
N TRP A 177 -22.84 -9.34 -6.22
CA TRP A 177 -22.62 -9.53 -4.79
C TRP A 177 -23.98 -9.91 -4.19
N ASN A 178 -24.12 -11.13 -3.68
CA ASN A 178 -25.28 -11.54 -2.90
C ASN A 178 -24.89 -11.47 -1.41
N PRO A 179 -25.40 -10.51 -0.63
CA PRO A 179 -25.06 -10.37 0.79
C PRO A 179 -25.77 -11.40 1.69
N HIS A 180 -26.50 -12.36 1.11
CA HIS A 180 -27.16 -13.45 1.84
C HIS A 180 -26.84 -14.81 1.20
N ALA A 181 -25.74 -15.41 1.64
CA ALA A 181 -25.42 -16.83 1.50
C ALA A 181 -24.52 -17.24 2.67
#